data_AF-A0A7W0SDP6-F1
#
_entry.id   AF-A0A7W0SDP6-F1
#
_cell.length_a   1.000
_cell.length_b   1.000
_cell.length_c   1.000
_cell.angle_alpha   90.00
_cell.angle_beta   90.00
_cell.angle_gamma   90.00
#
_symmetry.space_group_name_H-M   'P 1'
#
loop_
_entity.id
_entity.type
_entity.pdbx_description
1 polymer ?
#
loop_
_entity_poly.entity_id
_entity_poly.type
_entity_poly.pdbx_seq_one_letter_code
_entity_poly.pdbx_strand_id
1 'polypeptide(L)'
;MKGDGAIEGGADKLEALSDKAAAKGGVAGKLADELAEDASFLRKLKPSLMVARARGEAPKDLEPGATAVRTRRGPQHGPREPKSGKRGPNPLVVAGAAFGIGSLLAKMIDWRGHAHPRR
;
A
#
# COMPACT_ATOMS: atom_id res chain seq x y z
N MET A 1 8.10 -10.43 15.11
CA MET A 1 7.88 -11.72 14.42
C MET A 1 8.37 -11.63 12.97
N LYS A 2 8.64 -12.75 12.30
CA LYS A 2 9.08 -12.74 10.88
C LYS A 2 8.06 -12.06 9.94
N GLY A 3 6.77 -12.15 10.28
CA GLY A 3 5.69 -11.48 9.57
C GLY A 3 5.68 -9.96 9.71
N ASP A 4 6.03 -9.41 10.89
CA ASP A 4 6.09 -7.95 11.06
C ASP A 4 7.18 -7.32 10.18
N GLY A 5 8.34 -7.99 10.05
CA GLY A 5 9.43 -7.52 9.19
C GLY A 5 9.09 -7.52 7.70
N ALA A 6 8.26 -8.47 7.26
CA ALA A 6 7.76 -8.49 5.88
C ALA A 6 6.79 -7.33 5.60
N ILE A 7 5.96 -6.97 6.60
CA ILE A 7 5.06 -5.82 6.53
C ILE A 7 5.84 -4.50 6.54
N GLU A 8 6.84 -4.36 7.41
CA GLU A 8 7.70 -3.18 7.47
C GLU A 8 8.46 -2.98 6.16
N GLY A 9 9.12 -4.02 5.65
CA GLY A 9 9.81 -3.94 4.36
C GLY A 9 8.88 -3.73 3.16
N GLY A 10 7.60 -4.05 3.29
CA GLY A 10 6.57 -3.70 2.31
C GLY A 10 6.18 -2.22 2.38
N ALA A 11 5.97 -1.71 3.59
CA ALA A 11 5.68 -0.30 3.83
C ALA A 11 6.82 0.62 3.36
N ASP A 12 8.07 0.25 3.64
CA ASP A 12 9.26 1.00 3.20
C ASP A 12 9.35 1.10 1.67
N LYS A 13 8.95 0.03 0.97
CA LYS A 13 8.91 0.03 -0.51
C LYS A 13 7.81 0.94 -1.06
N LEU A 14 6.65 0.96 -0.43
CA LEU A 14 5.54 1.85 -0.81
C LEU A 14 5.91 3.32 -0.56
N GLU A 15 6.57 3.61 0.55
CA GLU A 15 7.09 4.94 0.86
C GLU A 15 8.15 5.39 -0.16
N ALA A 16 9.10 4.52 -0.51
CA ALA A 16 10.07 4.80 -1.57
C ALA A 16 9.44 5.02 -2.94
N LEU A 17 8.36 4.29 -3.27
CA LEU A 17 7.60 4.47 -4.50
C LEU A 17 6.79 5.77 -4.48
N SER A 18 6.25 6.16 -3.32
CA SER A 18 5.56 7.44 -3.12
C SER A 18 6.51 8.61 -3.38
N ASP A 19 7.68 8.63 -2.75
CA ASP A 19 8.66 9.70 -2.95
C ASP A 19 9.12 9.77 -4.42
N LYS A 20 9.30 8.62 -5.06
CA LYS A 20 9.64 8.53 -6.49
C LYS A 20 8.51 9.04 -7.40
N ALA A 21 7.26 8.74 -7.05
CA ALA A 21 6.08 9.20 -7.77
C ALA A 21 5.89 10.72 -7.63
N ALA A 22 6.09 11.26 -6.42
CA ALA A 22 6.07 12.69 -6.14
C ALA A 22 7.14 13.42 -6.96
N ALA A 23 8.37 12.92 -6.98
CA ALA A 23 9.46 13.48 -7.77
C ALA A 23 9.21 13.44 -9.28
N LYS A 24 8.53 12.40 -9.78
CA LYS A 24 8.21 12.24 -11.21
C LYS A 24 7.05 13.12 -11.67
N GLY A 25 6.11 13.45 -10.79
CA GLY A 25 4.96 14.30 -11.09
C GLY A 25 3.96 13.70 -12.10
N GLY A 26 3.07 14.54 -12.63
CA GLY A 26 2.06 14.13 -13.60
C GLY A 26 1.06 13.10 -13.05
N VAL A 27 0.75 12.06 -13.83
CA VAL A 27 -0.18 10.99 -13.39
C VAL A 27 0.42 10.18 -12.24
N ALA A 28 1.74 9.98 -12.22
CA ALA A 28 2.41 9.27 -11.14
C ALA A 28 2.36 10.07 -9.83
N GLY A 29 2.58 11.38 -9.89
CA GLY A 29 2.49 12.26 -8.71
C GLY A 29 1.12 12.23 -8.01
N LYS A 30 0.04 11.92 -8.73
CA LYS A 30 -1.30 11.75 -8.13
C LYS A 30 -1.42 10.52 -7.24
N LEU A 31 -0.55 9.54 -7.45
CA LEU A 31 -0.53 8.30 -6.68
C LEU A 31 0.42 8.40 -5.48
N ALA A 32 1.22 9.46 -5.38
CA ALA A 32 2.22 9.58 -4.32
C ALA A 32 1.57 9.59 -2.94
N ASP A 33 0.53 10.42 -2.75
CA ASP A 33 -0.16 10.51 -1.47
C ASP A 33 -0.84 9.18 -1.11
N GLU A 34 -1.52 8.53 -2.06
CA GLU A 34 -2.17 7.23 -1.86
C GLU A 34 -1.16 6.15 -1.46
N LEU A 35 0.02 6.09 -2.10
CA LEU A 35 1.07 5.13 -1.77
C LEU A 35 1.70 5.38 -0.39
N ALA A 36 1.82 6.64 0.03
CA ALA A 36 2.28 6.97 1.38
C ALA A 36 1.25 6.57 2.45
N GLU A 37 -0.03 6.73 2.13
CA GLU A 37 -1.12 6.28 3.00
C GLU A 37 -1.17 4.75 3.08
N ASP A 38 -0.99 4.05 1.97
CA ASP A 38 -0.88 2.58 1.93
C ASP A 38 0.31 2.06 2.74
N ALA A 39 1.47 2.74 2.69
CA ALA A 39 2.61 2.39 3.55
C ALA A 39 2.24 2.49 5.03
N SER A 40 1.55 3.57 5.40
CA SER A 40 1.07 3.80 6.76
C SER A 40 0.01 2.78 7.18
N PHE A 41 -0.86 2.37 6.26
CA PHE A 41 -1.86 1.34 6.47
C PHE A 41 -1.22 -0.03 6.68
N LEU A 42 -0.21 -0.40 5.88
CA LEU A 42 0.49 -1.66 6.05
C LEU A 42 1.12 -1.79 7.44
N ARG A 43 1.75 -0.74 7.97
CA ARG A 43 2.33 -0.77 9.32
C ARG A 43 1.26 -1.11 10.38
N LYS A 44 0.05 -0.57 10.25
CA LYS A 44 -1.09 -0.92 11.12
C LYS A 44 -1.53 -2.39 11.03
N LEU A 45 -1.16 -3.10 9.96
CA LEU A 45 -1.46 -4.52 9.76
C LEU A 45 -0.37 -5.47 10.27
N LYS A 46 0.61 -4.98 11.05
CA LYS A 46 1.60 -5.88 11.67
C LYS A 46 0.91 -7.02 12.45
N PRO A 47 1.28 -8.29 12.16
CA PRO A 47 0.70 -9.45 12.86
C PRO A 47 0.76 -9.33 14.38
N SER A 48 1.84 -8.79 14.94
CA SER A 48 2.00 -8.55 16.37
C SER A 48 0.93 -7.61 16.95
N LEU A 49 0.61 -6.51 16.27
CA LEU A 49 -0.45 -5.59 16.68
C LEU A 49 -1.84 -6.23 16.61
N MET A 50 -2.08 -7.05 15.58
CA MET A 50 -3.35 -7.76 15.44
C MET A 50 -3.53 -8.80 16.54
N VAL A 51 -2.47 -9.53 16.88
CA VAL A 51 -2.48 -10.49 17.99
C VAL A 51 -2.71 -9.77 19.33
N ALA A 52 -2.06 -8.64 19.57
CA ALA A 52 -2.28 -7.86 20.80
C ALA A 52 -3.71 -7.27 20.86
N ARG A 53 -4.27 -6.79 19.74
CA ARG A 53 -5.69 -6.39 19.67
C ARG A 53 -6.64 -7.55 19.97
N ALA A 54 -6.36 -8.74 19.45
CA ALA A 54 -7.16 -9.93 19.74
C ALA A 54 -7.09 -10.35 21.22
N ARG A 55 -6.00 -9.97 21.91
CA ARG A 55 -5.84 -10.15 23.37
C ARG A 55 -6.50 -9.05 24.21
N GLY A 56 -7.16 -8.08 23.57
CA GLY A 56 -7.80 -6.95 24.24
C GLY A 56 -6.83 -5.81 24.62
N GLU A 57 -5.57 -5.89 24.18
CA GLU A 57 -4.63 -4.79 24.34
C GLU A 57 -4.89 -3.72 23.27
N ALA A 58 -4.51 -2.48 23.55
CA ALA A 58 -4.55 -1.38 22.58
C ALA A 58 -3.12 -1.05 22.12
N PRO A 59 -2.45 -1.94 21.37
CA PRO A 59 -1.08 -1.75 20.96
C PRO A 59 -1.00 -0.59 19.95
N LYS A 60 -0.11 0.36 20.21
CA LYS A 60 0.19 1.48 19.32
C LYS A 60 1.50 1.21 18.64
N ASP A 61 1.52 1.38 17.33
CA ASP A 61 2.70 1.07 16.52
C ASP A 61 3.78 2.16 16.63
N LEU A 62 3.44 3.36 17.14
CA LEU A 62 4.29 4.52 17.52
C LEU A 62 3.43 5.65 18.15
N GLU A 63 4.05 6.63 18.83
CA GLU A 63 3.35 7.71 19.55
C GLU A 63 2.35 8.50 18.69
N PRO A 64 1.17 8.87 19.23
CA PRO A 64 0.20 9.72 18.57
C PRO A 64 0.77 11.14 18.42
N GLY A 65 1.59 11.35 17.40
CA GLY A 65 2.36 12.58 17.18
C GLY A 65 3.60 12.40 16.29
N ALA A 66 4.04 11.16 16.03
CA ALA A 66 5.16 10.88 15.13
C ALA A 66 4.76 10.72 13.66
N THR A 67 3.48 10.88 13.31
CA THR A 67 3.20 11.57 12.06
C THR A 67 3.74 12.97 12.28
N ALA A 68 4.95 13.24 11.78
CA ALA A 68 5.13 14.53 11.16
C ALA A 68 3.87 14.70 10.33
N VAL A 69 2.97 15.58 10.78
CA VAL A 69 2.09 16.28 9.88
C VAL A 69 3.10 16.84 8.91
N ARG A 70 3.37 16.12 7.80
CA ARG A 70 4.02 16.70 6.64
C ARG A 70 2.99 17.75 6.27
N THR A 71 3.18 18.93 6.86
CA THR A 71 2.49 20.15 6.52
C THR A 71 2.49 20.14 5.01
N ARG A 72 1.28 20.06 4.41
CA ARG A 72 1.10 20.03 2.96
C ARG A 72 1.95 21.16 2.38
N ARG A 73 3.14 20.82 1.89
CA ARG A 73 4.12 21.80 1.43
C ARG A 73 3.91 21.92 -0.07
N GLY A 74 2.95 22.76 -0.45
CA GLY A 74 2.72 23.11 -1.85
C GLY A 74 1.30 23.64 -2.12
N PRO A 75 1.12 24.50 -3.15
CA PRO A 75 -0.18 25.05 -3.52
C PRO A 75 -1.15 23.91 -3.87
N GLN A 76 -2.28 23.84 -3.16
CA GLN A 76 -3.19 22.70 -3.29
C GLN A 76 -3.96 22.67 -4.62
N HIS A 77 -4.12 23.79 -5.34
CA HIS A 77 -4.76 23.80 -6.66
C HIS A 77 -4.29 25.00 -7.50
N GLY A 78 -3.46 24.77 -8.51
CA GLY A 78 -3.27 25.70 -9.62
C GLY A 78 -4.35 25.53 -10.71
N PRO A 79 -4.51 26.49 -11.64
CA PRO A 79 -5.51 26.42 -12.71
C PRO A 79 -5.40 25.11 -13.50
N ARG A 80 -6.53 24.42 -13.66
CA ARG A 80 -6.63 23.10 -14.27
C ARG A 80 -6.47 23.23 -15.79
N GLU A 81 -5.32 22.83 -16.32
CA GLU A 81 -5.13 22.74 -17.77
C GLU A 81 -6.09 21.71 -18.38
N PRO A 82 -6.63 21.96 -19.59
CA PRO A 82 -7.51 21.03 -20.28
C PRO A 82 -6.77 19.73 -20.58
N LYS A 83 -7.40 18.59 -20.28
CA LYS A 83 -6.84 17.24 -20.45
C LYS A 83 -6.55 16.99 -21.94
N SER A 84 -5.30 17.16 -22.36
CA SER A 84 -4.84 16.62 -23.64
C SER A 84 -4.84 15.10 -23.57
N GLY A 85 -5.43 14.47 -24.59
CA GLY A 85 -5.70 13.03 -24.64
C GLY A 85 -4.43 12.18 -24.53
N LYS A 86 -4.14 11.68 -23.33
CA LYS A 86 -3.12 10.64 -23.13
C LYS A 86 -3.81 9.28 -23.23
N ARG A 87 -3.53 8.57 -24.33
CA ARG A 87 -3.90 7.17 -24.55
C ARG A 87 -3.42 6.36 -23.34
N GLY A 88 -4.36 5.79 -22.59
CA GLY A 88 -4.07 5.01 -21.38
C GLY A 88 -3.26 3.74 -21.67
N PRO A 89 -2.79 3.04 -20.63
CA PRO A 89 -2.10 1.76 -20.78
C PRO A 89 -2.93 0.79 -21.64
N ASN A 90 -2.26 -0.03 -22.45
CA ASN A 90 -2.94 -0.98 -23.33
C ASN A 90 -3.90 -1.85 -22.51
N PRO A 91 -5.22 -1.87 -22.82
CA PRO A 91 -6.22 -2.60 -22.04
C PRO A 91 -5.92 -4.10 -21.93
N LEU A 92 -5.26 -4.69 -22.94
CA LEU A 92 -4.86 -6.09 -22.89
C LEU A 92 -3.75 -6.36 -21.88
N VAL A 93 -2.83 -5.41 -21.71
CA VAL A 93 -1.76 -5.51 -20.69
C VAL A 93 -2.36 -5.38 -19.29
N VAL A 94 -3.31 -4.47 -19.11
CA VAL A 94 -4.03 -4.32 -17.84
C VAL A 94 -4.80 -5.61 -17.52
N ALA A 95 -5.52 -6.17 -18.49
CA ALA A 95 -6.25 -7.42 -18.32
C ALA A 95 -5.33 -8.61 -17.99
N GLY A 96 -4.21 -8.76 -18.72
CA GLY A 96 -3.23 -9.80 -18.48
C GLY A 96 -2.58 -9.70 -17.09
N ALA A 97 -2.23 -8.49 -16.66
CA ALA A 97 -1.68 -8.25 -15.33
C ALA A 97 -2.68 -8.58 -14.22
N ALA A 98 -3.94 -8.13 -14.35
CA ALA A 98 -4.99 -8.44 -13.39
C ALA A 98 -5.23 -9.96 -13.28
N PHE A 99 -5.25 -10.68 -14.41
CA PHE A 99 -5.41 -12.13 -14.43
C PHE A 99 -4.23 -12.85 -13.76
N GLY A 100 -2.99 -12.43 -14.03
CA GLY A 100 -1.80 -13.01 -13.40
C GLY A 100 -1.80 -12.83 -11.89
N ILE A 101 -2.13 -11.62 -11.41
CA ILE A 101 -2.22 -11.31 -9.97
C ILE A 101 -3.33 -12.13 -9.32
N GLY A 102 -4.52 -12.18 -9.93
CA GLY A 102 -5.64 -12.97 -9.42
C GLY A 102 -5.32 -14.47 -9.31
N SER A 103 -4.61 -15.02 -10.30
CA SER A 103 -4.18 -16.43 -10.30
C SER A 103 -3.18 -16.73 -9.17
N LEU A 104 -2.21 -15.85 -8.94
CA LEU A 104 -1.25 -15.96 -7.83
C LEU A 104 -1.95 -15.86 -6.47
N LEU A 105 -2.91 -14.94 -6.31
CA LEU A 105 -3.72 -14.82 -5.09
C LEU A 105 -4.52 -16.09 -4.82
N ALA A 106 -5.19 -16.62 -5.85
CA ALA A 106 -5.94 -17.86 -5.76
C ALA A 106 -5.06 -19.03 -5.31
N LYS A 107 -3.87 -19.16 -5.93
CA LYS A 107 -2.89 -20.20 -5.58
C LYS A 107 -2.40 -20.07 -4.13
N MET A 108 -2.20 -18.85 -3.66
CA MET A 108 -1.78 -18.58 -2.28
C MET A 108 -2.88 -18.93 -1.26
N ILE A 109 -4.15 -18.66 -1.58
CA ILE A 109 -5.30 -19.03 -0.72
C ILE A 109 -5.49 -20.55 -0.70
N ASP A 110 -5.43 -21.19 -1.86
CA ASP A 110 -5.50 -22.65 -2.00
C ASP A 110 -4.43 -23.35 -1.15
N TRP A 111 -3.20 -22.82 -1.16
CA TRP A 111 -2.11 -23.33 -0.32
C TRP A 111 -2.37 -23.14 1.19
N ARG A 112 -3.03 -22.05 1.61
CA ARG A 112 -3.43 -21.85 3.02
C ARG A 112 -4.56 -22.78 3.45
N GLY A 113 -5.43 -23.22 2.54
CA GLY A 113 -6.51 -24.18 2.83
C GLY A 113 -6.01 -25.59 3.14
N HIS A 114 -4.84 -25.97 2.63
CA HIS A 114 -4.26 -27.32 2.80
C HIS A 114 -3.57 -27.55 4.15
N ALA A 115 -3.47 -26.54 5.02
CA ALA A 115 -2.83 -26.65 6.33
C ALA A 115 -3.75 -27.15 7.46
N HIS A 116 -5.01 -27.49 7.18
CA HIS A 116 -5.91 -28.12 8.15
C HIS A 116 -6.09 -29.62 7.86
N PRO A 117 -5.35 -30.53 8.56
CA PRO A 117 -5.73 -31.92 8.60
C PRO A 117 -7.08 -32.02 9.33
N ARG A 118 -8.14 -32.39 8.60
CA ARG A 118 -9.43 -32.76 9.22
C ARG A 118 -9.21 -34.10 9.92
N ARG A 119 -9.25 -34.10 11.24
CA ARG A 119 -9.70 -35.26 12.01
C ARG A 119 -11.18 -35.10 12.29
#